data_AF-A0A968LSR0-F1
#
_entry.id   AF-A0A968LSR0-F1
#
_cell.length_a   1.000
_cell.length_b   1.000
_cell.length_c   1.000
_cell.angle_alpha   90.00
_cell.angle_beta   90.00
_cell.angle_gamma   90.00
#
_symmetry.space_group_name_H-M   'P 1'
#
loop_
_entity.id
_entity.type
_entity.pdbx_description
1 polymer ?
#
loop_
_entity_poly.entity_id
_entity_poly.type
_entity_poly.pdbx_seq_one_letter_code
_entity_poly.pdbx_strand_id
1 'polypeptide(L)'
;MTNSPLVSIRIPPETLERIDKLAQNLYPSRRAGKNPNRSQVILDAIEQFLTEHELQQEYGNNSDVIDERINKALQRYQKHIEAQIKEYIDNKFLAYTYNLKRHLSNPAKKL
;
A
#
# COMPACT_ATOMS: atom_id res chain seq x y z
N MET A 1 6.54 40.30 -8.29
CA MET A 1 5.49 39.78 -7.39
C MET A 1 4.79 40.97 -6.76
N THR A 2 3.87 41.61 -7.48
CA THR A 2 3.44 42.98 -7.16
C THR A 2 2.12 43.08 -6.39
N ASN A 3 1.43 41.97 -6.07
CA ASN A 3 0.17 41.99 -5.28
C ASN A 3 -0.02 40.73 -4.41
N SER A 4 1.03 40.19 -3.78
CA SER A 4 0.86 39.03 -2.88
C SER A 4 0.37 39.49 -1.49
N PRO A 5 -0.68 38.88 -0.91
CA PRO A 5 -1.14 39.22 0.44
C PRO A 5 -0.08 38.85 1.48
N LEU A 6 0.13 39.72 2.47
CA LEU A 6 1.01 39.44 3.60
C LEU A 6 0.25 38.63 4.64
N VAL A 7 0.80 37.47 5.03
CA VAL A 7 0.24 36.62 6.07
C VAL A 7 1.22 36.56 7.24
N SER A 8 0.73 36.83 8.44
CA SER A 8 1.49 36.69 9.68
C SER A 8 1.00 35.46 10.45
N ILE A 9 1.92 34.57 10.80
CA ILE A 9 1.62 33.31 11.47
C ILE A 9 2.45 33.25 12.75
N ARG A 10 1.83 32.83 13.86
CA ARG A 10 2.55 32.55 15.10
C ARG A 10 2.99 31.09 15.10
N ILE A 11 4.28 30.86 15.21
CA ILE A 11 4.86 29.53 15.26
C ILE A 11 5.84 29.40 16.44
N PRO A 12 5.99 28.20 17.02
CA PRO A 12 6.99 27.96 18.07
C PRO A 12 8.41 28.28 17.59
N PRO A 13 9.29 28.78 18.48
CA PRO A 13 10.65 29.16 18.10
C PRO A 13 11.45 27.99 17.52
N GLU A 14 11.26 26.78 18.07
CA GLU A 14 11.92 25.56 17.57
C GLU A 14 11.55 25.25 16.11
N THR A 15 10.30 25.48 15.71
CA THR A 15 9.85 25.24 14.33
C THR A 15 10.41 26.29 13.39
N LEU A 16 10.52 27.55 13.85
CA LEU A 16 11.12 28.63 13.08
C LEU A 16 12.61 28.34 12.80
N GLU A 17 13.36 27.85 13.79
CA GLU A 17 14.76 27.47 13.60
C GLU A 17 14.94 26.32 12.60
N ARG A 18 14.03 25.34 12.59
CA ARG A 18 14.06 24.26 11.60
C ARG A 18 13.82 24.79 10.19
N ILE A 19 12.85 25.69 10.03
CA ILE A 19 12.57 26.35 8.75
C ILE A 19 13.78 27.17 8.31
N ASP A 20 14.47 27.85 9.23
CA ASP A 20 15.67 28.61 8.92
C ASP A 20 16.81 27.75 8.39
N LYS A 21 17.07 26.61 9.04
CA LYS A 21 18.08 25.65 8.57
C LYS A 21 17.72 25.10 7.19
N LEU A 22 16.45 24.74 6.97
CA LEU A 22 15.98 24.28 5.66
C LEU A 22 16.12 25.36 4.59
N ALA A 23 15.76 26.60 4.90
CA ALA A 23 15.87 27.72 3.99
C ALA A 23 17.32 28.02 3.61
N GLN A 24 18.26 27.92 4.56
CA GLN A 24 19.68 28.08 4.28
C GLN A 24 20.24 26.98 3.37
N ASN A 25 19.78 25.74 3.55
CA ASN A 25 20.23 24.60 2.75
C ASN A 25 19.68 24.63 1.32
N LEU A 26 18.38 24.90 1.16
CA LEU A 26 17.68 24.81 -0.12
C LEU A 26 17.79 26.11 -0.93
N TYR A 27 17.77 27.25 -0.24
CA TYR A 27 17.76 28.58 -0.84
C TYR A 27 18.89 29.43 -0.28
N PRO A 28 20.16 29.05 -0.52
CA PRO A 28 21.31 29.81 -0.04
C PRO A 28 21.24 31.23 -0.61
N SER A 29 21.18 32.21 0.29
CA SER A 29 21.18 33.60 -0.11
C SER A 29 22.55 33.97 -0.69
N ARG A 30 22.58 34.76 -1.78
CA ARG A 30 23.82 35.22 -2.42
C ARG A 30 24.73 36.07 -1.50
N ARG A 31 24.23 36.46 -0.32
CA ARG A 31 24.98 37.08 0.76
C ARG A 31 24.73 36.30 2.03
N ALA A 32 25.73 35.53 2.45
CA ALA A 32 25.73 34.83 3.73
C ALA A 32 25.35 35.82 4.86
N GLY A 33 24.33 35.48 5.65
CA GLY A 33 23.86 36.30 6.78
C GLY A 33 22.69 37.23 6.49
N LYS A 34 22.20 37.34 5.25
CA LYS A 34 20.94 38.05 4.96
C LYS A 34 19.75 37.09 5.12
N ASN A 35 18.72 37.55 5.83
CA ASN A 35 17.48 36.86 6.22
C ASN A 35 17.19 35.58 5.40
N PRO A 36 17.11 34.40 6.04
CA PRO A 36 16.81 33.15 5.34
C PRO A 36 15.49 33.26 4.56
N ASN A 37 15.42 32.65 3.38
CA ASN A 37 14.25 32.66 2.49
C ASN A 37 13.13 31.74 3.03
N ARG A 38 12.66 32.00 4.24
CA ARG A 38 11.61 31.23 4.95
C ARG A 38 10.33 31.13 4.13
N SER A 39 9.94 32.23 3.47
CA SER A 39 8.72 32.29 2.67
C SER A 39 8.74 31.30 1.52
N GLN A 40 9.89 31.10 0.87
CA GLN A 40 9.99 30.17 -0.25
C GLN A 40 9.78 28.73 0.22
N VAL A 41 10.46 28.34 1.31
CA VAL A 41 10.30 27.01 1.92
C VAL A 41 8.84 26.74 2.31
N ILE A 42 8.18 27.75 2.88
CA ILE A 42 6.77 27.61 3.29
C ILE A 42 5.86 27.46 2.07
N LEU A 43 6.09 28.23 1.01
CA LEU A 43 5.28 28.13 -0.21
C LEU A 43 5.45 26.77 -0.89
N ASP A 44 6.67 26.26 -0.99
CA ASP A 44 6.91 24.94 -1.60
C ASP A 44 6.28 23.82 -0.75
N ALA A 45 6.34 23.94 0.58
CA ALA A 45 5.69 22.97 1.47
C ALA A 45 4.16 22.99 1.32
N ILE A 46 3.56 24.16 1.12
CA ILE A 46 2.12 24.29 0.84
C ILE A 46 1.79 23.67 -0.53
N GLU A 47 2.60 23.92 -1.56
CA GLU A 47 2.41 23.34 -2.89
C GLU A 47 2.47 21.80 -2.85
N GLN A 48 3.47 21.25 -2.16
CA GLN A 48 3.57 19.80 -1.94
C GLN A 48 2.34 19.26 -1.21
N PHE A 49 1.92 19.91 -0.12
CA PHE A 49 0.75 19.49 0.64
C PHE A 49 -0.53 19.50 -0.21
N LEU A 50 -0.75 20.53 -1.03
CA LEU A 50 -1.91 20.60 -1.92
C LEU A 50 -1.87 19.48 -2.97
N THR A 51 -0.71 19.25 -3.58
CA THR A 51 -0.53 18.19 -4.59
C THR A 51 -0.80 16.80 -4.00
N GLU A 52 -0.26 16.51 -2.82
CA GLU A 52 -0.48 15.24 -2.12
C GLU A 52 -1.95 15.06 -1.72
N HIS A 53 -2.59 16.13 -1.26
CA HIS A 53 -3.98 16.09 -0.85
C HIS A 53 -4.92 15.91 -2.04
N GLU A 54 -4.67 16.57 -3.16
CA GLU A 54 -5.40 16.37 -4.42
C GLU A 54 -5.23 14.93 -4.93
N LEU A 55 -3.99 14.41 -4.93
CA LEU A 55 -3.71 13.00 -5.24
C LEU A 55 -4.48 12.05 -4.32
N GLN A 56 -4.53 12.32 -3.01
CA GLN A 56 -5.28 11.48 -2.08
C GLN A 56 -6.80 11.54 -2.33
N GLN A 57 -7.34 12.66 -2.77
CA GLN A 57 -8.77 12.74 -3.13
C GLN A 57 -9.07 11.99 -4.44
N GLU A 58 -8.18 12.08 -5.43
CA GLU A 58 -8.35 11.38 -6.71
C GLU A 58 -8.12 9.87 -6.60
N TYR A 59 -7.14 9.44 -5.81
CA TYR A 59 -6.73 8.04 -5.72
C TYR A 59 -7.22 7.32 -4.45
N GLY A 60 -7.55 8.03 -3.37
CA GLY A 60 -8.08 7.45 -2.13
C GLY A 60 -9.40 6.71 -2.35
N ASN A 61 -10.25 7.21 -3.27
CA ASN A 61 -11.50 6.54 -3.66
C ASN A 61 -11.29 5.28 -4.52
N ASN A 62 -10.10 5.11 -5.12
CA ASN A 62 -9.78 3.97 -5.98
C ASN A 62 -9.08 2.83 -5.23
N SER A 63 -8.48 3.11 -4.06
CA SER A 63 -7.85 2.13 -3.19
C SER A 63 -8.83 1.02 -2.81
N ASP A 64 -10.01 1.40 -2.28
CA ASP A 64 -11.03 0.46 -1.83
C ASP A 64 -11.54 -0.43 -2.97
N VAL A 65 -11.69 0.13 -4.17
CA VAL A 65 -12.14 -0.60 -5.36
C VAL A 65 -11.09 -1.61 -5.85
N ILE A 66 -9.80 -1.24 -5.76
CA ILE A 66 -8.69 -2.13 -6.12
C ILE A 66 -8.58 -3.26 -5.10
N ASP A 67 -8.68 -2.96 -3.82
CA ASP A 67 -8.61 -3.95 -2.73
C ASP A 67 -9.78 -4.93 -2.79
N GLU A 68 -10.99 -4.48 -3.08
CA GLU A 68 -12.14 -5.35 -3.32
C GLU A 68 -11.91 -6.28 -4.53
N ARG A 69 -11.35 -5.77 -5.62
CA ARG A 69 -11.03 -6.58 -6.81
C ARG A 69 -9.97 -7.63 -6.53
N ILE A 70 -8.91 -7.28 -5.79
CA ILE A 70 -7.84 -8.21 -5.40
C ILE A 70 -8.40 -9.30 -4.50
N ASN A 71 -9.17 -8.93 -3.46
CA ASN A 71 -9.79 -9.88 -2.55
C ASN A 71 -10.73 -10.85 -3.26
N LYS A 72 -11.53 -10.35 -4.21
CA LYS A 72 -12.43 -11.19 -5.01
C LYS A 72 -11.67 -12.15 -5.92
N ALA A 73 -10.53 -11.73 -6.48
CA ALA A 73 -9.67 -12.60 -7.28
C ALA A 73 -9.03 -13.70 -6.43
N LEU A 74 -8.49 -13.36 -5.25
CA LEU A 74 -7.90 -14.31 -4.32
C LEU A 74 -8.92 -15.36 -3.84
N GLN A 75 -10.14 -14.93 -3.49
CA GLN A 75 -11.21 -15.85 -3.09
C GLN A 75 -11.58 -16.84 -4.21
N ARG A 76 -11.62 -16.38 -5.47
CA ARG A 76 -11.88 -17.27 -6.62
C ARG A 76 -10.78 -18.30 -6.80
N TYR A 77 -9.52 -17.88 -6.67
CA TYR A 77 -8.37 -18.76 -6.79
C TYR A 77 -8.36 -19.83 -5.68
N GLN A 78 -8.63 -19.42 -4.44
CA GLN A 78 -8.72 -20.34 -3.31
C GLN A 78 -9.81 -21.41 -3.52
N LYS A 79 -11.02 -21.01 -3.93
CA LYS A 79 -12.11 -21.96 -4.23
C LYS A 79 -11.73 -22.96 -5.32
N HIS A 80 -11.00 -22.52 -6.34
CA HIS A 80 -10.55 -23.40 -7.41
C HIS A 80 -9.53 -24.43 -6.92
N ILE A 81 -8.58 -24.03 -6.08
CA ILE A 81 -7.60 -24.94 -5.49
C ILE A 81 -8.28 -25.95 -4.58
N GLU A 82 -9.18 -25.50 -3.70
CA GLU A 82 -9.93 -26.37 -2.80
C GLU A 82 -10.72 -27.44 -3.57
N ALA A 83 -11.36 -27.06 -4.68
CA ALA A 83 -12.06 -28.00 -5.55
C ALA A 83 -11.12 -29.06 -6.15
N GLN A 84 -9.96 -28.65 -6.68
CA GLN A 84 -8.98 -29.58 -7.25
C GLN A 84 -8.39 -30.54 -6.20
N ILE A 85 -8.09 -30.05 -5.00
CA ILE A 85 -7.58 -30.87 -3.91
C ILE A 85 -8.64 -31.89 -3.49
N LYS A 86 -9.89 -31.45 -3.34
CA LYS A 86 -11.00 -32.31 -2.96
C LYS A 86 -11.22 -33.41 -3.98
N GLU A 87 -11.24 -33.08 -5.27
CA GLU A 87 -11.36 -34.06 -6.36
C GLU A 87 -10.20 -35.07 -6.35
N TYR A 88 -8.96 -34.61 -6.14
CA TYR A 88 -7.80 -35.50 -6.02
C TYR A 88 -7.92 -36.48 -4.85
N ILE A 89 -8.33 -35.98 -3.67
CA ILE A 89 -8.54 -36.82 -2.48
C ILE A 89 -9.66 -37.81 -2.72
N ASP A 90 -10.82 -37.36 -3.22
CA ASP A 90 -11.99 -38.20 -3.47
C ASP A 90 -11.64 -39.35 -4.44
N ASN A 91 -10.92 -39.04 -5.53
CA ASN A 91 -10.45 -40.05 -6.49
C ASN A 91 -9.45 -41.06 -5.89
N LYS A 92 -8.50 -40.59 -5.06
CA LYS A 92 -7.52 -41.46 -4.39
C LYS A 92 -8.19 -42.35 -3.34
N PHE A 93 -9.19 -41.82 -2.63
CA PHE A 93 -9.98 -42.58 -1.66
C PHE A 93 -10.83 -43.65 -2.34
N LEU A 94 -11.46 -43.33 -3.47
CA LEU A 94 -12.20 -44.29 -4.31
C LEU A 94 -11.29 -45.43 -4.79
N ALA A 95 -10.10 -45.12 -5.31
CA ALA A 95 -9.13 -46.13 -5.73
C ALA A 95 -8.68 -47.01 -4.55
N TYR A 96 -8.42 -46.42 -3.38
CA TYR A 96 -8.03 -47.16 -2.19
C TYR A 96 -9.15 -48.10 -1.72
N THR A 97 -10.38 -47.60 -1.60
CA THR A 97 -11.54 -48.42 -1.17
C THR A 97 -11.85 -49.55 -2.15
N TYR A 98 -11.73 -49.31 -3.46
CA TYR A 98 -11.86 -50.35 -4.48
C TYR A 98 -10.83 -51.47 -4.30
N ASN A 99 -9.55 -51.12 -4.15
CA ASN A 99 -8.48 -52.10 -3.93
C ASN A 99 -8.64 -52.85 -2.61
N LEU A 100 -9.04 -52.16 -1.54
CA LEU A 100 -9.26 -52.76 -0.23
C LEU A 100 -10.43 -53.75 -0.25
N LYS A 101 -11.53 -53.40 -0.94
CA LYS A 101 -12.66 -54.30 -1.18
C LYS A 101 -12.22 -55.54 -1.96
N ARG A 102 -11.40 -55.37 -3.01
CA ARG A 102 -10.84 -56.49 -3.80
C ARG A 102 -9.95 -57.42 -2.96
N HIS A 103 -9.14 -56.87 -2.05
CA HIS A 103 -8.32 -57.66 -1.13
C HIS A 103 -9.16 -58.41 -0.10
N LEU A 104 -10.22 -57.80 0.43
CA LEU A 104 -11.12 -58.44 1.39
C LEU A 104 -12.03 -59.50 0.74
N SER A 105 -12.42 -59.30 -0.52
CA SER A 105 -13.27 -60.25 -1.25
C SER A 105 -12.52 -61.46 -1.83
N ASN A 106 -11.18 -61.43 -1.88
CA ASN A 106 -10.33 -62.57 -2.27
C ASN A 106 -9.45 -63.04 -1.09
N PRO A 107 -10.01 -63.72 -0.07
CA PRO A 107 -9.21 -64.27 1.01
C PRO A 107 -8.61 -65.63 0.60
N ALA A 108 -7.71 -65.68 -0.39
CA ALA A 108 -6.73 -66.77 -0.57
C ALA A 108 -5.90 -66.64 -1.85
N LYS A 109 -4.59 -66.44 -1.66
CA LYS A 109 -3.58 -67.47 -1.94
C LYS A 109 -2.35 -67.11 -1.10
N LYS A 110 -2.43 -67.44 0.20
CA LYS A 110 -1.22 -67.68 0.98
C LYS A 110 -0.81 -69.12 0.66
N LEU A 111 0.20 -69.26 -0.18
CA LEU A 111 1.09 -70.41 -0.28
C LEU A 111 2.49 -69.89 0.03
#